data_AF-A0A1H9TA28-F1
#
_entry.id   AF-A0A1H9TA28-F1
#
_cell.length_a   1.000
_cell.length_b   1.000
_cell.length_c   1.000
_cell.angle_alpha   90.00
_cell.angle_beta   90.00
_cell.angle_gamma   90.00
#
_symmetry.space_group_name_H-M   'P 1'
#
loop_
_entity.id
_entity.type
_entity.pdbx_description
1 polymer ?
#
loop_
_entity_poly.entity_id
_entity_poly.type
_entity_poly.pdbx_seq_one_letter_code
_entity_poly.pdbx_strand_id
1 'polypeptide(L)' 'MDTLRRQTENGTLTSHVAEVLPAARAVEAHHMLEAGGVRGRLVLDFT' A
#
# COMPACT_ATOMS: atom_id res chain seq x y z
N MET A 1 -13.73 7.59 -13.56
CA MET A 1 -12.85 7.35 -12.38
C MET A 1 -11.40 7.62 -12.79
N ASP A 2 -11.14 8.73 -13.47
CA ASP A 2 -9.91 8.87 -14.30
C ASP A 2 -8.95 9.93 -13.76
N THR A 3 -9.44 10.85 -12.94
CA THR A 3 -8.66 11.95 -12.39
C THR A 3 -7.53 11.45 -11.50
N LEU A 4 -7.81 10.53 -10.57
CA LEU A 4 -6.80 10.00 -9.65
C LEU A 4 -5.72 9.17 -10.37
N ARG A 5 -6.14 8.35 -11.35
CA ARG A 5 -5.21 7.59 -12.20
C ARG A 5 -4.27 8.51 -12.96
N ARG A 6 -4.83 9.50 -13.68
CA ARG A 6 -4.05 10.51 -14.42
C ARG A 6 -3.09 11.29 -13.53
N GLN A 7 -3.52 11.69 -12.33
CA GLN A 7 -2.65 12.42 -11.40
C GLN A 7 -1.49 11.55 -10.91
N THR A 8 -1.72 10.25 -10.71
CA THR A 8 -0.66 9.31 -10.33
C THR A 8 0.33 9.09 -11.48
N GLU A 9 -0.17 8.87 -12.70
CA GLU A 9 0.65 8.70 -13.91
C GLU A 9 1.47 9.95 -14.24
N ASN A 10 0.88 11.13 -14.06
CA ASN A 10 1.55 12.41 -14.27
C ASN A 10 2.44 12.84 -13.10
N GLY A 11 2.60 11.99 -12.07
CA GLY A 11 3.43 12.28 -10.88
C GLY A 11 2.89 13.41 -9.98
N THR A 12 1.69 13.91 -10.25
CA THR A 12 1.00 14.92 -9.41
C THR A 12 0.59 14.34 -8.06
N LEU A 13 0.30 13.03 -8.03
CA LEU A 13 0.04 12.28 -6.81
C LEU A 13 1.07 11.15 -6.70
N THR A 14 1.84 11.12 -5.63
CA THR A 14 2.77 10.02 -5.35
C THR A 14 2.12 9.00 -4.41
N SER A 15 2.17 7.74 -4.81
CA SER A 15 1.57 6.66 -4.04
C SER A 15 2.62 6.09 -3.08
N HIS A 16 2.45 6.31 -1.78
CA HIS A 16 3.40 5.84 -0.76
C HIS A 16 3.07 4.40 -0.34
N VAL A 17 4.00 3.49 -0.59
CA VAL A 17 3.94 2.08 -0.15
C VAL A 17 4.93 1.95 1.00
N ALA A 18 4.43 1.49 2.14
CA ALA A 18 5.24 1.30 3.34
C ALA A 18 5.98 -0.04 3.28
N GLU A 19 5.28 -1.09 2.86
CA GLU A 19 5.81 -2.46 2.75
C GLU A 19 4.98 -3.26 1.74
N VAL A 20 5.61 -4.23 1.07
CA VAL A 20 4.94 -5.22 0.21
C VAL A 20 5.17 -6.60 0.79
N LEU A 21 4.09 -7.29 1.17
CA LEU A 21 4.13 -8.61 1.78
C LEU A 21 3.51 -9.63 0.82
N PRO A 22 4.03 -10.88 0.75
CA PRO A 22 3.31 -11.96 0.10
C PRO A 22 1.92 -12.14 0.73
N ALA A 23 0.90 -12.47 -0.07
CA ALA A 23 -0.47 -12.65 0.41
C ALA A 23 -0.58 -13.69 1.54
N ALA A 24 0.29 -14.70 1.53
CA ALA A 24 0.41 -15.69 2.60
C ALA A 24 0.73 -15.08 3.98
N ARG A 25 1.27 -13.85 4.02
CA ARG A 25 1.59 -13.09 5.24
C ARG A 25 0.56 -11.99 5.55
N ALA A 26 -0.67 -12.11 5.06
CA ALA A 26 -1.74 -11.17 5.39
C ALA A 26 -1.91 -10.94 6.91
N VAL A 27 -1.73 -11.99 7.72
CA VAL A 27 -1.79 -11.90 9.19
C VAL A 27 -0.72 -10.94 9.75
N GLU A 28 0.50 -10.97 9.21
CA GLU A 28 1.58 -10.05 9.59
C GLU A 28 1.22 -8.60 9.25
N ALA A 29 0.63 -8.37 8.07
CA ALA A 29 0.16 -7.05 7.67
C ALA A 29 -0.89 -6.49 8.64
N HIS A 30 -1.81 -7.34 9.12
CA HIS A 30 -2.80 -6.95 10.12
C HIS A 30 -2.14 -6.55 11.44
N HIS A 31 -1.19 -7.34 11.94
CA HIS A 31 -0.47 -7.01 13.18
C HIS A 31 0.34 -5.71 13.06
N MET A 32 1.00 -5.45 11.92
CA MET A 32 1.70 -4.19 11.66
C MET A 32 0.73 -3.00 11.67
N LEU A 33 -0.45 -3.14 11.07
CA LEU A 33 -1.47 -2.10 11.08
C LEU A 33 -2.02 -1.85 12.49
N GLU A 34 -2.31 -2.91 13.24
CA GLU A 34 -2.80 -2.86 14.63
C GLU A 34 -1.80 -2.21 15.59
N ALA A 35 -0.50 -2.53 15.44
CA ALA A 35 0.57 -1.94 16.23
C ALA A 35 0.70 -0.43 16.00
N GLY A 36 0.19 0.09 14.88
CA GLY A 36 0.33 1.48 14.47
C GLY A 36 1.74 1.83 14.02
N GLY A 37 1.98 3.12 13.72
CA GLY A 37 3.28 3.62 13.27
C GLY A 37 3.61 3.37 11.80
N VAL A 38 2.78 2.61 11.08
CA VAL A 38 2.89 2.45 9.63
C VAL A 38 2.49 3.75 8.93
N ARG A 39 3.45 4.38 8.24
CA ARG A 39 3.18 5.52 7.37
C ARG A 39 3.18 5.04 5.92
N GLY A 40 2.00 5.01 5.31
CA GLY A 40 1.81 4.53 3.93
C GLY A 40 0.91 3.31 3.89
N ARG A 41 0.85 2.66 2.72
CA ARG A 41 0.01 1.47 2.52
C ARG A 41 0.83 0.19 2.66
N LEU A 42 0.27 -0.79 3.35
CA LEU A 42 0.71 -2.18 3.26
C LEU A 42 0.04 -2.80 2.04
N VAL A 43 0.84 -3.37 1.14
CA VAL A 43 0.36 -4.00 -0.10
C VAL A 43 0.58 -5.50 0.01
N LEU A 44 -0.43 -6.28 -0.36
CA LEU A 44 -0.30 -7.73 -0.48
C LEU A 44 -0.04 -8.10 -1.93
N ASP A 45 1.03 -8.86 -2.16
CA ASP A 45 1.37 -9.43 -3.45
C ASP A 45 0.74 -10.82 -3.60
N PHE A 46 -0.02 -11.01 -4.67
CA PHE A 46 -0.74 -12.24 -5.00
C PHE A 46 -0.17 -12.95 -6.24
N THR A 47 0.96 -12.46 -6.76
CA THR A 47 1.63 -13.09 -7.91
C THR A 47 2.34 -14.39 -7.58
#